data_AF-A0A3D4DX10-F1
#
_entry.id   AF-A0A3D4DX10-F1
#
_cell.length_a   1.000
_cell.length_b   1.000
_cell.length_c   1.000
_cell.angle_alpha   90.00
_cell.angle_beta   90.00
_cell.angle_gamma   90.00
#
_symmetry.space_group_name_H-M   'P 1'
#
loop_
_entity.id
_entity.type
_entity.pdbx_description
1 polymer ?
#
loop_
_entity_poly.entity_id
_entity_poly.type
_entity_poly.pdbx_seq_one_letter_code
_entity_poly.pdbx_strand_id
1 'polypeptide(L)'
;MVRIVSKSSLVPTRVRWLITAMLGGISRRLFLGGAVSAFAGVAVGEAPLRSIRPMPRPGTAVTFSAPAVEELVAQARLGGKVSFVVVDARTGQVLESRNPGLSLPPASVTKAITALYAIDALGENFRYRTEFVATGP
;
A
#
# COMPACT_ATOMS: atom_id res chain seq x y z
N MET A 1 42.52 -43.99 5.81
CA MET A 1 42.04 -45.36 6.11
C MET A 1 41.11 -45.31 7.31
N VAL A 2 39.80 -45.23 7.09
CA VAL A 2 38.79 -45.34 8.15
C VAL A 2 37.69 -46.24 7.60
N ARG A 3 37.51 -47.40 8.25
CA ARG A 3 36.59 -48.46 7.90
C ARG A 3 35.37 -48.30 8.79
N ILE A 4 34.22 -47.91 8.22
CA ILE A 4 32.94 -47.92 8.95
C ILE A 4 32.15 -49.14 8.50
N VAL A 5 31.74 -49.91 9.50
CA VAL A 5 31.14 -51.24 9.43
C VAL A 5 29.70 -51.17 8.95
N SER A 6 29.37 -52.04 7.98
CA SER A 6 28.02 -52.37 7.54
C SER A 6 27.23 -53.02 8.68
N LYS A 7 26.04 -52.49 8.98
CA LYS A 7 25.00 -53.21 9.72
C LYS A 7 23.67 -53.01 9.03
N SER A 8 23.32 -54.03 8.25
CA SER A 8 22.01 -54.26 7.65
C SER A 8 20.94 -54.58 8.71
N SER A 9 19.68 -54.37 8.31
CA SER A 9 18.43 -54.74 8.96
C SER A 9 17.92 -53.80 10.05
N LEU A 10 16.91 -53.02 9.71
CA LEU A 10 15.54 -53.19 10.22
C LEU A 10 14.64 -52.13 9.56
N VAL A 11 13.79 -52.63 8.66
CA VAL A 11 12.72 -51.89 8.00
C VAL A 11 11.60 -51.64 9.02
N PRO A 12 11.15 -50.39 9.25
CA PRO A 12 9.84 -50.14 9.84
C PRO A 12 8.81 -50.09 8.73
N THR A 13 8.08 -51.18 8.62
CA THR A 13 6.83 -51.35 7.89
C THR A 13 5.84 -50.27 8.34
N ARG A 14 5.30 -49.50 7.38
CA ARG A 14 4.01 -48.73 7.39
C ARG A 14 4.16 -47.30 6.83
N VAL A 15 4.62 -47.18 5.59
CA VAL A 15 4.26 -46.05 4.73
C VAL A 15 3.70 -46.64 3.43
N ARG A 16 2.50 -47.22 3.53
CA ARG A 16 1.83 -47.88 2.39
C ARG A 16 0.36 -47.50 2.28
N TRP A 17 0.01 -46.23 2.48
CA TRP A 17 -1.38 -45.77 2.24
C TRP A 17 -1.54 -44.32 1.74
N LEU A 18 -0.61 -43.79 0.94
CA LEU A 18 -0.87 -42.51 0.26
C LEU A 18 -0.30 -42.40 -1.17
N ILE A 19 -0.07 -43.52 -1.85
CA ILE A 19 0.21 -43.55 -3.30
C ILE A 19 -0.67 -44.60 -4.00
N THR A 20 -1.95 -44.67 -3.64
CA THR A 20 -2.93 -45.40 -4.46
C THR A 20 -4.23 -44.60 -4.53
N ALA A 21 -4.17 -43.54 -5.32
CA ALA A 21 -5.34 -42.90 -5.93
C ALA A 21 -4.95 -42.46 -7.35
N MET A 22 -4.44 -43.40 -8.14
CA MET A 22 -4.22 -43.27 -9.58
C MET A 22 -4.84 -44.51 -10.22
N LEU A 23 -6.19 -44.55 -10.24
CA LEU A 23 -7.08 -45.31 -11.14
C LEU A 23 -8.54 -45.30 -10.60
N GLY A 24 -9.06 -44.11 -10.28
CA GLY A 24 -10.47 -43.91 -9.97
C GLY A 24 -10.88 -42.56 -10.51
N GLY A 25 -11.92 -42.53 -11.34
CA GLY A 25 -12.39 -41.33 -12.03
C GLY A 25 -12.64 -40.14 -11.09
N ILE A 26 -12.86 -38.97 -11.70
CA ILE A 26 -13.11 -37.71 -11.00
C ILE A 26 -14.16 -37.94 -9.90
N SER A 27 -13.76 -37.84 -8.62
CA SER A 27 -14.71 -38.05 -7.53
C SER A 27 -15.79 -36.97 -7.56
N ARG A 28 -17.03 -37.33 -7.20
CA ARG A 28 -18.17 -36.38 -7.14
C ARG A 28 -17.82 -35.10 -6.36
N ARG A 29 -16.98 -35.20 -5.33
CA ARG A 29 -16.53 -34.05 -4.53
C ARG A 29 -15.55 -33.16 -5.29
N LEU A 30 -14.63 -33.76 -6.04
CA LEU A 30 -13.69 -33.01 -6.88
C LEU A 30 -14.40 -32.35 -8.06
N PHE A 31 -15.34 -33.06 -8.69
CA PHE A 31 -16.17 -32.53 -9.78
C PHE A 31 -17.06 -31.38 -9.30
N LEU A 32 -17.79 -31.57 -8.20
CA LEU A 32 -18.65 -30.51 -7.65
C LEU A 32 -17.83 -29.34 -7.11
N GLY A 33 -16.68 -29.60 -6.46
CA GLY A 33 -15.78 -28.55 -5.99
C GLY A 33 -15.21 -27.70 -7.13
N GLY A 34 -14.75 -28.34 -8.21
CA GLY A 34 -14.27 -27.65 -9.41
C GLY A 34 -15.39 -26.94 -10.18
N ALA A 35 -16.58 -27.53 -10.24
CA ALA A 35 -17.75 -26.90 -10.88
C ALA A 35 -18.20 -25.64 -10.13
N VAL A 36 -18.18 -25.65 -8.79
CA VAL A 36 -18.50 -24.47 -7.98
C VAL A 36 -17.43 -23.38 -8.12
N SER A 37 -16.14 -23.75 -8.20
CA SER A 37 -15.06 -22.77 -8.39
C SER A 37 -15.13 -22.03 -9.73
N ALA A 38 -15.76 -22.61 -10.75
CA ALA A 38 -15.97 -21.94 -12.04
C ALA A 38 -16.91 -20.72 -11.95
N PHE A 39 -17.72 -20.61 -10.89
CA PHE A 39 -18.58 -19.46 -10.60
C PHE A 39 -17.93 -18.46 -9.62
N ALA A 40 -16.70 -18.71 -9.16
CA ALA A 40 -15.98 -17.77 -8.32
C ALA A 40 -15.50 -16.59 -9.18
N GLY A 41 -16.27 -15.51 -9.19
CA GLY A 41 -15.83 -14.25 -9.78
C GLY A 41 -14.67 -13.66 -8.99
N VAL A 42 -13.70 -13.09 -9.69
CA VAL A 42 -12.73 -12.17 -9.07
C VAL A 42 -13.55 -11.03 -8.47
N ALA A 43 -13.38 -10.76 -7.17
CA ALA A 43 -13.93 -9.54 -6.58
C ALA A 43 -13.19 -8.35 -7.19
N VAL A 44 -13.68 -7.87 -8.33
CA VAL A 44 -13.17 -6.64 -8.95
C VAL A 44 -13.68 -5.50 -8.09
N GLY A 45 -12.83 -5.04 -7.18
CA GLY A 45 -13.05 -3.77 -6.51
C GLY A 45 -12.90 -2.66 -7.55
N GLU A 46 -14.01 -2.25 -8.16
CA GLU A 46 -14.11 -1.05 -9.02
C GLU A 46 -13.85 0.20 -8.17
N ALA A 47 -12.60 0.37 -7.75
CA ALA A 47 -12.17 1.53 -7.00
C ALA A 47 -12.40 2.77 -7.89
N PRO A 48 -12.99 3.86 -7.35
CA PRO A 48 -13.28 5.04 -8.13
C PRO A 48 -12.02 5.56 -8.84
N LEU A 49 -12.06 5.62 -10.18
CA LEU A 49 -10.96 6.16 -10.99
C LEU A 49 -10.69 7.64 -10.73
N ARG A 50 -11.63 8.35 -10.08
CA ARG A 50 -11.49 9.74 -9.65
C ARG A 50 -12.13 9.94 -8.28
N SER A 51 -11.51 10.80 -7.48
CA SER A 51 -12.12 11.34 -6.26
C SER A 51 -13.36 12.15 -6.64
N ILE A 52 -14.50 11.81 -6.03
CA ILE A 52 -15.71 12.64 -6.10
C ILE A 52 -15.43 13.89 -5.29
N ARG A 53 -15.49 15.07 -5.93
CA ARG A 53 -15.41 16.33 -5.19
C ARG A 53 -16.71 16.51 -4.39
N PRO A 54 -16.63 16.99 -3.13
CA PRO A 54 -17.82 17.35 -2.37
C PRO A 54 -18.70 18.30 -3.18
N MET A 55 -19.94 17.90 -3.46
CA MET A 55 -20.90 18.75 -4.19
C MET A 55 -21.49 19.78 -3.20
N PRO A 56 -21.54 21.08 -3.55
CA PRO A 56 -22.16 22.09 -2.72
C PRO A 56 -23.63 21.72 -2.42
N ARG A 57 -24.07 21.88 -1.17
CA ARG A 57 -25.46 21.60 -0.78
C ARG A 57 -26.37 22.66 -1.43
N PRO A 58 -27.45 22.27 -2.16
CA PRO A 58 -28.39 23.24 -2.72
C PRO A 58 -29.02 24.07 -1.60
N GLY A 59 -29.06 25.40 -1.77
CA GLY A 59 -29.63 26.34 -0.79
C GLY A 59 -28.64 26.98 0.17
N THR A 60 -27.36 26.59 0.17
CA THR A 60 -26.30 27.26 0.95
C THR A 60 -25.38 28.06 0.05
N ALA A 61 -25.91 28.97 -0.76
CA ALA A 61 -25.13 30.11 -1.26
C ALA A 61 -24.94 31.12 -0.12
N VAL A 62 -24.44 30.63 1.02
CA VAL A 62 -23.92 31.49 2.07
C VAL A 62 -22.55 31.88 1.57
N THR A 63 -22.29 33.18 1.45
CA THR A 63 -20.92 33.68 1.38
C THR A 63 -20.23 33.12 2.63
N PHE A 64 -19.49 32.02 2.49
CA PHE A 64 -18.71 31.47 3.58
C PHE A 64 -17.64 32.52 3.89
N SER A 65 -17.94 33.40 4.84
CA SER A 65 -16.88 34.10 5.55
C SER A 65 -16.20 33.02 6.38
N ALA A 66 -15.05 32.54 5.92
CA ALA A 66 -14.22 31.70 6.76
C ALA A 66 -13.98 32.43 8.09
N PRO A 67 -14.12 31.77 9.24
CA PRO A 67 -13.74 32.37 10.51
C PRO A 67 -12.26 32.74 10.47
N ALA A 68 -11.86 33.71 11.29
CA ALA A 68 -10.47 34.14 11.37
C ALA A 68 -9.55 32.94 11.71
N VAL A 69 -8.33 32.93 11.19
CA VAL A 69 -7.34 31.86 11.44
C VAL A 69 -7.13 31.60 12.92
N GLU A 70 -7.10 32.66 13.71
CA GLU A 70 -6.98 32.65 15.17
C GLU A 70 -8.07 31.78 15.78
N GLU A 71 -9.30 31.93 15.30
CA GLU A 71 -10.43 31.14 15.72
C GLU A 71 -10.30 29.69 15.25
N LEU A 72 -9.95 29.45 13.99
CA LEU A 72 -9.75 28.09 13.46
C LEU A 72 -8.68 27.30 14.23
N VAL A 73 -7.53 27.91 14.49
CA VAL A 73 -6.44 27.27 15.22
C VAL A 73 -6.81 27.04 16.69
N ALA A 74 -7.52 27.99 17.31
CA ALA A 74 -8.01 27.82 18.68
C ALA A 74 -9.03 26.68 18.77
N GLN A 75 -9.97 26.61 17.83
CA GLN A 75 -10.98 25.54 17.74
C GLN A 75 -10.35 24.17 17.49
N ALA A 76 -9.27 24.10 16.70
CA ALA A 76 -8.59 22.85 16.36
C ALA A 76 -7.85 22.21 17.54
N ARG A 77 -7.58 22.94 18.63
CA ARG A 77 -6.96 22.44 19.87
C ARG A 77 -5.72 21.56 19.63
N LEU A 78 -4.90 21.95 18.64
CA LEU A 78 -3.79 21.12 18.14
C LEU A 78 -2.67 20.90 19.16
N GLY A 79 -2.61 21.72 20.21
CA GLY A 79 -1.50 21.72 21.15
C GLY A 79 -0.19 22.24 20.53
N GLY A 80 0.75 22.66 21.36
CA GLY A 80 2.06 23.14 20.89
C GLY A 80 1.99 24.40 20.01
N LYS A 81 3.03 24.60 19.19
CA LYS A 81 3.14 25.74 18.28
C LYS A 81 2.62 25.36 16.89
N VAL A 82 1.88 26.28 16.26
CA VAL A 82 1.31 26.11 14.92
C VAL A 82 1.96 27.09 13.95
N SER A 83 2.35 26.60 12.77
CA SER A 83 2.86 27.39 11.66
C SER A 83 2.25 26.89 10.35
N PHE A 84 1.90 27.81 9.45
CA PHE A 84 1.45 27.49 8.10
C PHE A 84 1.62 28.68 7.15
N VAL A 85 1.61 28.39 5.85
CA VAL A 85 1.56 29.38 4.76
C VAL A 85 0.66 28.83 3.66
N VAL A 86 -0.25 29.68 3.17
CA VAL A 86 -1.08 29.42 1.99
C VAL A 86 -0.65 30.36 0.88
N VAL A 87 -0.33 29.80 -0.28
CA VAL A 87 0.18 30.55 -1.43
C VAL A 87 -0.67 30.22 -2.66
N ASP A 88 -1.03 31.24 -3.44
CA ASP A 88 -1.52 31.04 -4.80
C ASP A 88 -0.39 30.47 -5.64
N ALA A 89 -0.51 29.20 -6.02
CA ALA A 89 0.52 28.47 -6.75
C ALA A 89 0.83 29.05 -8.15
N ARG A 90 -0.09 29.84 -8.74
CA ARG A 90 0.10 30.44 -10.07
C ARG A 90 0.83 31.79 -9.98
N THR A 91 0.49 32.60 -8.99
CA THR A 91 1.02 33.97 -8.85
C THR A 91 2.17 34.07 -7.84
N GLY A 92 2.31 33.10 -6.94
CA GLY A 92 3.22 33.14 -5.81
C GLY A 92 2.75 34.04 -4.67
N GLN A 93 1.55 34.61 -4.75
CA GLN A 93 1.02 35.48 -3.70
C GLN A 93 0.72 34.69 -2.43
N VAL A 94 1.31 35.09 -1.30
CA VAL A 94 0.91 34.57 0.02
C VAL A 94 -0.50 35.09 0.31
N LEU A 95 -1.45 34.17 0.41
CA LEU A 95 -2.85 34.48 0.73
C LEU A 95 -3.05 34.57 2.24
N GLU A 96 -2.33 33.74 3.00
CA GLU A 96 -2.45 33.67 4.45
C GLU A 96 -1.21 33.02 5.07
N SER A 97 -0.81 33.43 6.27
CA SER A 97 0.30 32.80 6.98
C SER A 97 0.24 33.00 8.49
N ARG A 98 0.85 32.07 9.23
CA ARG A 98 1.13 32.19 10.66
C ARG A 98 2.51 31.60 10.96
N ASN A 99 3.35 32.35 11.67
CA ASN A 99 4.69 31.91 12.08
C ASN A 99 5.52 31.28 10.94
N PRO A 100 5.60 31.85 9.73
CA PRO A 100 6.18 31.18 8.55
C PRO A 100 7.65 30.77 8.71
N GLY A 101 8.41 31.47 9.57
CA GLY A 101 9.81 31.17 9.87
C GLY A 101 10.04 30.26 11.08
N LEU A 102 8.97 29.74 11.70
CA LEU A 102 9.10 28.86 12.86
C LEU A 102 9.54 27.46 12.42
N SER A 103 10.74 27.05 12.81
CA SER A 103 11.22 25.69 12.61
C SER A 103 10.42 24.68 13.43
N LEU A 104 9.83 23.70 12.74
CA LEU A 104 9.10 22.58 13.32
C LEU A 104 9.60 21.26 12.72
N PRO A 105 9.54 20.13 13.45
CA PRO A 105 9.85 18.83 12.88
C PRO A 105 8.82 18.48 11.78
N PRO A 106 9.22 18.24 10.53
CA PRO A 106 8.30 18.07 9.40
C PRO A 106 7.56 16.71 9.39
N ALA A 107 7.99 15.74 10.21
CA ALA A 107 7.48 14.38 10.21
C ALA A 107 7.40 13.80 8.77
N SER A 108 6.26 13.26 8.35
CA SER A 108 6.12 12.70 7.01
C SER A 108 6.02 13.73 5.88
N VAL A 109 5.91 15.04 6.15
CA VAL A 109 5.97 16.08 5.10
C VAL A 109 7.32 16.07 4.39
N THR A 110 8.39 15.61 5.05
CA THR A 110 9.71 15.35 4.45
C THR A 110 9.63 14.51 3.17
N LYS A 111 8.65 13.61 3.06
CA LYS A 111 8.47 12.77 1.86
C LYS A 111 8.25 13.59 0.58
N ALA A 112 7.69 14.79 0.66
CA ALA A 112 7.52 15.65 -0.50
C ALA A 112 8.88 16.06 -1.09
N ILE A 113 9.81 16.49 -0.25
CA ILE A 113 11.17 16.86 -0.67
C ILE A 113 11.91 15.62 -1.16
N THR A 114 11.80 14.48 -0.47
CA THR A 114 12.40 13.21 -0.92
C THR A 114 11.87 12.76 -2.27
N ALA A 115 10.56 12.91 -2.52
CA ALA A 115 9.95 12.56 -3.80
C ALA A 115 10.43 13.46 -4.94
N LEU A 116 10.49 14.78 -4.72
CA LEU A 116 11.06 15.72 -5.69
C LEU A 116 12.52 15.39 -6.02
N TYR A 117 13.31 15.09 -4.99
CA TYR A 117 14.70 14.66 -5.18
C TYR A 117 14.78 13.34 -5.97
N ALA A 118 13.92 12.37 -5.69
CA ALA A 118 13.90 11.11 -6.42
C ALA A 118 13.52 11.31 -7.90
N ILE A 119 12.56 12.17 -8.21
CA ILE A 119 12.18 12.50 -9.59
C ILE A 119 13.35 13.17 -10.31
N ASP A 120 14.01 14.14 -9.67
CA ASP A 120 15.17 14.85 -10.23
C ASP A 120 16.38 13.93 -10.45
N ALA A 121 16.71 13.10 -9.46
CA ALA A 121 17.90 12.25 -9.48
C ALA A 121 17.74 10.96 -10.29
N LEU A 122 16.54 10.36 -10.30
CA LEU A 122 16.30 9.05 -10.93
C LEU A 122 15.51 9.16 -12.25
N GLY A 123 14.77 10.25 -12.44
CA GLY A 123 13.81 10.42 -13.51
C GLY A 123 12.44 9.79 -13.20
N GLU A 124 11.39 10.34 -13.80
CA GLU A 124 9.99 9.90 -13.61
C GLU A 124 9.73 8.44 -14.00
N ASN A 125 10.55 7.90 -14.91
CA ASN A 125 10.41 6.55 -15.45
C ASN A 125 11.33 5.53 -14.78
N PHE A 126 12.01 5.88 -13.68
CA PHE A 126 12.89 4.94 -13.00
C PHE A 126 12.15 3.66 -12.56
N ARG A 127 12.84 2.53 -12.66
CA ARG A 127 12.36 1.22 -12.24
C ARG A 127 13.44 0.55 -11.42
N TYR A 128 13.10 0.16 -10.19
CA TYR A 128 13.95 -0.70 -9.38
C TYR A 128 14.03 -2.07 -10.04
N ARG A 129 15.25 -2.60 -10.15
CA ARG A 129 15.51 -3.92 -10.71
C ARG A 129 15.89 -4.89 -9.59
N THR A 130 15.29 -6.06 -9.62
CA THR A 130 15.65 -7.18 -8.75
C THR A 130 16.16 -8.31 -9.65
N GLU A 131 17.41 -8.72 -9.46
CA GLU A 131 18.04 -9.80 -10.23
C GLU A 131 18.41 -10.96 -9.30
N PHE A 132 18.27 -12.19 -9.81
CA PHE A 132 18.80 -13.38 -9.16
C PHE A 132 20.03 -13.84 -9.91
N VAL A 133 21.13 -14.09 -9.20
CA VAL A 133 22.39 -14.57 -9.77
C VAL A 133 22.74 -15.89 -9.13
N ALA A 134 22.96 -16.92 -9.94
CA ALA A 134 23.45 -18.23 -9.52
C ALA A 134 24.74 -18.56 -10.31
N THR A 135 25.73 -19.10 -9.63
CA THR A 135 27.04 -19.46 -10.21
C THR A 135 27.28 -20.98 -10.24
N GLY A 136 26.20 -21.78 -10.13
CA GLY A 136 26.22 -23.23 -10.19
C GLY A 136 25.62 -23.76 -11.50
N PRO A 137 25.75 -25.07 -11.79
CA PRO A 137 25.16 -25.68 -12.99
C PRO A 137 23.63 -25.63 -12.99
#